data_AF-A0A357Z2N2-F1
#
_entry.id   AF-A0A357Z2N2-F1
#
_cell.length_a   1.000
_cell.length_b   1.000
_cell.length_c   1.000
_cell.angle_alpha   90.00
_cell.angle_beta   90.00
_cell.angle_gamma   90.00
#
_symmetry.space_group_name_H-M   'P 1'
#
loop_
_entity.id
_entity.type
_entity.pdbx_description
1 polymer ?
#
loop_
_entity_poly.entity_id
_entity_poly.type
_entity_poly.pdbx_seq_one_letter_code
_entity_poly.pdbx_strand_id
1 'polypeptide(L)'
;DFSSAEPRIVAADNLTPSETVQMDKSAVLAFVTRQGSRTAHAAILARTLGIPAVVGLGAGLDALREGAALIVDGSTGRVLVNPDGKTVAVYREKQREEREHRKKLLKLLHAPAVSRAGVRIRVYANIAHPNDVESALENGAEGIGLFRSEFLYMGRDSLPTEEEQFQAYKQVLQKMGKKPVIVRTFDIGADKEVPYLHLPKEANPALGYRAIRICLDRKELFRTQLRALLRASAFGNLQIMFPMIVSPDEVKAAKAVLEDVKSALS
;
A
#
# COMPACT_ATOMS: atom_id res chain seq x y z
N ASP A 1 1.94 23.35 -16.95
CA ASP A 1 1.13 22.63 -17.95
C ASP A 1 1.38 21.13 -17.80
N PHE A 2 0.35 20.37 -17.43
CA PHE A 2 0.45 18.92 -17.19
C PHE A 2 0.31 18.07 -18.46
N SER A 3 0.11 18.71 -19.63
CA SER A 3 -0.15 18.04 -20.92
C SER A 3 1.04 17.98 -21.87
N SER A 4 2.18 18.59 -21.53
CA SER A 4 3.37 18.57 -22.40
C SER A 4 3.96 17.14 -22.52
N ALA A 5 4.48 16.79 -23.70
CA ALA A 5 5.11 15.50 -23.98
C ALA A 5 6.61 15.44 -23.65
N GLU A 6 7.21 16.55 -23.21
CA GLU A 6 8.66 16.61 -22.97
C GLU A 6 9.05 16.04 -21.58
N PRO A 7 10.14 15.25 -21.50
CA PRO A 7 10.65 14.72 -20.23
C PRO A 7 10.94 15.83 -19.22
N ARG A 8 10.27 15.81 -18.06
CA ARG A 8 10.33 16.90 -17.07
C ARG A 8 10.37 16.42 -15.62
N ILE A 9 10.87 17.27 -14.75
CA ILE A 9 10.77 17.12 -13.29
C ILE A 9 9.66 18.05 -12.80
N VAL A 10 8.69 17.51 -12.07
CA VAL A 10 7.53 18.28 -11.59
C VAL A 10 7.84 18.78 -10.19
N ALA A 11 7.89 20.10 -10.03
CA ALA A 11 8.03 20.81 -8.77
C ALA A 11 6.70 21.47 -8.38
N ALA A 12 6.19 21.22 -7.17
CA ALA A 12 4.91 21.79 -6.71
C ALA A 12 4.90 22.00 -5.18
N ASP A 13 4.04 22.88 -4.66
CA ASP A 13 3.89 23.01 -3.21
C ASP A 13 3.34 21.72 -2.58
N ASN A 14 2.34 21.15 -3.24
CA ASN A 14 1.76 19.85 -2.96
C ASN A 14 1.17 19.29 -4.27
N LEU A 15 0.92 17.98 -4.35
CA LEU A 15 0.17 17.36 -5.44
C LEU A 15 -1.10 16.73 -4.89
N THR A 16 -2.24 17.21 -5.33
CA THR A 16 -3.54 16.65 -4.97
C THR A 16 -3.84 15.37 -5.77
N PRO A 17 -4.71 14.47 -5.27
CA PRO A 17 -5.14 13.30 -6.02
C PRO A 17 -5.67 13.64 -7.43
N SER A 18 -6.47 14.70 -7.55
CA SER A 18 -7.05 15.13 -8.84
C SER A 18 -5.98 15.53 -9.86
N GLU A 19 -4.98 16.31 -9.46
CA GLU A 19 -3.86 16.72 -10.33
C GLU A 19 -3.03 15.51 -10.78
N THR A 20 -2.79 14.56 -9.88
CA THR A 20 -2.03 13.35 -10.22
C THR A 20 -2.75 12.41 -11.19
N VAL A 21 -4.08 12.46 -11.23
CA VAL A 21 -4.89 11.67 -12.17
C VAL A 21 -4.86 12.28 -13.56
N GLN A 22 -4.94 13.62 -13.67
CA GLN A 22 -5.00 14.33 -14.95
C GLN A 22 -3.65 14.47 -15.65
N MET A 23 -2.54 14.32 -14.92
CA MET A 23 -1.20 14.47 -15.46
C MET A 23 -0.78 13.29 -16.33
N ASP A 24 -0.20 13.59 -17.50
CA ASP A 24 0.52 12.59 -18.30
C ASP A 24 1.81 12.18 -17.58
N LYS A 25 1.84 10.92 -17.13
CA LYS A 25 2.92 10.34 -16.34
C LYS A 25 4.07 9.83 -17.20
N SER A 26 3.86 9.66 -18.51
CA SER A 26 4.86 9.08 -19.43
C SER A 26 6.11 9.96 -19.58
N ALA A 27 5.94 11.27 -19.44
CA ALA A 27 7.00 12.27 -19.56
C ALA A 27 7.55 12.75 -18.20
N VAL A 28 7.07 12.23 -17.06
CA VAL A 28 7.54 12.68 -15.75
C VAL A 28 8.76 11.87 -15.29
N LEU A 29 9.88 12.55 -15.11
CA LEU A 29 11.15 11.97 -14.68
C LEU A 29 11.31 11.90 -13.16
N ALA A 30 10.75 12.87 -12.43
CA ALA A 30 10.76 12.91 -10.96
C ALA A 30 9.73 13.89 -10.40
N PHE A 31 9.40 13.73 -9.12
CA PHE A 31 8.57 14.66 -8.35
C PHE A 31 9.36 15.33 -7.24
N VAL A 32 9.09 16.62 -7.03
CA VAL A 32 9.67 17.41 -5.93
C VAL A 32 8.56 18.24 -5.31
N THR A 33 8.33 18.13 -3.99
CA THR A 33 7.28 18.91 -3.32
C THR A 33 7.73 19.69 -2.08
N ARG A 34 7.17 20.90 -1.88
CA ARG A 34 7.43 21.71 -0.67
C ARG A 34 6.94 20.98 0.58
N GLN A 35 5.72 20.49 0.53
CA GLN A 35 5.04 19.81 1.62
C GLN A 35 4.94 18.31 1.34
N GLY A 36 4.68 17.54 2.38
CA GLY A 36 4.43 16.11 2.29
C GLY A 36 5.39 15.26 3.11
N SER A 37 4.98 14.04 3.33
CA SER A 37 5.73 13.00 4.04
C SER A 37 5.83 11.77 3.15
N ARG A 38 6.54 10.73 3.62
CA ARG A 38 6.62 9.44 2.92
C ARG A 38 5.26 8.78 2.65
N THR A 39 4.20 9.22 3.32
CA THR A 39 2.82 8.73 3.16
C THR A 39 1.92 9.67 2.37
N ALA A 40 2.43 10.80 1.86
CA ALA A 40 1.66 11.72 1.03
C ALA A 40 1.32 11.11 -0.34
N HIS A 41 0.22 11.56 -0.94
CA HIS A 41 -0.26 11.07 -2.24
C HIS A 41 0.83 11.10 -3.34
N ALA A 42 1.59 12.18 -3.43
CA ALA A 42 2.72 12.31 -4.37
C ALA A 42 3.77 11.20 -4.19
N ALA A 43 4.14 10.90 -2.94
CA ALA A 43 5.15 9.90 -2.61
C ALA A 43 4.65 8.47 -2.91
N ILE A 44 3.37 8.19 -2.61
CA ILE A 44 2.73 6.92 -2.91
C ILE A 44 2.68 6.71 -4.43
N LEU A 45 2.18 7.70 -5.18
CA LEU A 45 2.08 7.65 -6.63
C LEU A 45 3.45 7.42 -7.28
N ALA A 46 4.44 8.22 -6.90
CA ALA A 46 5.79 8.11 -7.44
C ALA A 46 6.37 6.70 -7.24
N ARG A 47 6.14 6.12 -6.07
CA ARG A 47 6.56 4.75 -5.76
C ARG A 47 5.86 3.71 -6.65
N THR A 48 4.56 3.85 -6.85
CA THR A 48 3.78 2.96 -7.73
C THR A 48 4.25 3.06 -9.19
N LEU A 49 4.62 4.25 -9.66
CA LEU A 49 5.13 4.47 -11.01
C LEU A 49 6.62 4.14 -11.16
N GLY A 50 7.33 3.85 -10.06
CA GLY A 50 8.79 3.67 -10.06
C GLY A 50 9.56 4.95 -10.43
N ILE A 51 8.97 6.11 -10.18
CA ILE A 51 9.54 7.43 -10.44
C ILE A 51 10.18 7.97 -9.14
N PRO A 52 11.41 8.52 -9.18
CA PRO A 52 12.02 9.17 -8.02
C PRO A 52 11.17 10.34 -7.50
N ALA A 53 11.05 10.46 -6.18
CA ALA A 53 10.39 11.60 -5.56
C ALA A 53 11.10 12.06 -4.28
N VAL A 54 11.17 13.39 -4.10
CA VAL A 54 11.63 14.03 -2.87
C VAL A 54 10.52 14.97 -2.39
N VAL A 55 9.97 14.70 -1.22
CA VAL A 55 8.86 15.47 -0.63
C VAL A 55 9.31 16.15 0.65
N GLY A 56 8.69 17.28 0.98
CA GLY A 56 9.00 18.01 2.20
C GLY A 56 10.25 18.89 2.10
N LEU A 57 10.54 19.46 0.92
CA LEU A 57 11.69 20.36 0.75
C LEU A 57 11.57 21.70 1.49
N GLY A 58 10.37 22.11 1.91
CA GLY A 58 10.14 23.41 2.52
C GLY A 58 10.65 24.55 1.63
N ALA A 59 11.34 25.53 2.21
CA ALA A 59 11.91 26.66 1.49
C ALA A 59 12.93 26.27 0.40
N GLY A 60 13.43 25.03 0.40
CA GLY A 60 14.30 24.53 -0.67
C GLY A 60 13.63 24.51 -2.05
N LEU A 61 12.28 24.48 -2.10
CA LEU A 61 11.55 24.58 -3.37
C LEU A 61 11.68 25.97 -4.01
N ASP A 62 11.84 27.04 -3.21
CA ASP A 62 11.93 28.43 -3.71
C ASP A 62 13.20 28.69 -4.53
N ALA A 63 14.21 27.83 -4.37
CA ALA A 63 15.44 27.87 -5.16
C ALA A 63 15.26 27.27 -6.58
N LEU A 64 14.16 26.57 -6.83
CA LEU A 64 13.87 25.96 -8.13
C LEU A 64 13.24 26.99 -9.05
N ARG A 65 13.75 27.08 -10.27
CA ARG A 65 13.19 27.91 -11.34
C ARG A 65 12.79 27.04 -12.51
N GLU A 66 11.76 27.46 -13.22
CA GLU A 66 11.36 26.82 -14.47
C GLU A 66 12.54 26.81 -15.45
N GLY A 67 12.76 25.67 -16.11
CA GLY A 67 13.89 25.44 -17.01
C GLY A 67 15.24 25.14 -16.34
N ALA A 68 15.34 25.16 -15.00
CA ALA A 68 16.57 24.79 -14.31
C ALA A 68 16.91 23.30 -14.52
N ALA A 69 18.20 22.99 -14.68
CA ALA A 69 18.65 21.61 -14.76
C ALA A 69 18.68 21.01 -13.35
N LEU A 70 17.93 19.93 -13.12
CA LEU A 70 17.82 19.30 -11.81
C LEU A 70 18.30 17.85 -11.83
N ILE A 71 18.93 17.44 -10.73
CA ILE A 71 19.13 16.03 -10.38
C ILE A 71 18.29 15.76 -9.13
N VAL A 72 17.43 14.75 -9.19
CA VAL A 72 16.61 14.30 -8.06
C VAL A 72 17.07 12.92 -7.63
N ASP A 73 17.61 12.83 -6.41
CA ASP A 73 18.06 11.59 -5.81
C ASP A 73 17.08 11.13 -4.74
N GLY A 74 16.10 10.32 -5.15
CA GLY A 74 15.12 9.72 -4.24
C GLY A 74 15.72 8.76 -3.20
N SER A 75 16.96 8.29 -3.39
CA SER A 75 17.64 7.42 -2.41
C SER A 75 18.19 8.19 -1.21
N THR A 76 18.68 9.42 -1.44
CA THR A 76 19.27 10.28 -0.40
C THR A 76 18.37 11.44 0.00
N GLY A 77 17.26 11.65 -0.70
CA GLY A 77 16.34 12.78 -0.47
C GLY A 77 16.91 14.12 -0.95
N ARG A 78 17.87 14.12 -1.89
CA ARG A 78 18.57 15.33 -2.33
C ARG A 78 18.05 15.80 -3.69
N VAL A 79 17.96 17.13 -3.84
CA VAL A 79 17.71 17.80 -5.12
C VAL A 79 18.86 18.75 -5.38
N LEU A 80 19.53 18.59 -6.53
CA LEU A 80 20.65 19.44 -6.94
C LEU A 80 20.20 20.34 -8.08
N VAL A 81 20.43 21.64 -7.92
CA VAL A 81 20.03 22.68 -8.87
C VAL A 81 21.24 23.12 -9.67
N ASN A 82 21.12 23.13 -11.00
CA ASN A 82 22.17 23.48 -11.96
C ASN A 82 23.53 22.83 -11.63
N PRO A 83 23.58 21.49 -11.48
CA PRO A 83 24.81 20.78 -11.14
C PRO A 83 25.88 20.95 -12.22
N ASP A 84 27.15 21.00 -11.81
CA ASP A 84 28.27 21.07 -12.75
C ASP A 84 28.44 19.75 -13.53
N GLY A 85 29.22 19.80 -14.61
CA GLY A 85 29.44 18.63 -15.48
C GLY A 85 30.03 17.43 -14.75
N LYS A 86 30.87 17.66 -13.72
CA LYS A 86 31.44 16.60 -12.88
C LYS A 86 30.35 15.91 -12.06
N THR A 87 29.49 16.67 -11.41
CA THR A 87 28.35 16.15 -10.64
C THR A 87 27.38 15.40 -11.54
N VAL A 88 27.05 15.94 -12.73
CA VAL A 88 26.20 15.24 -13.71
C VAL A 88 26.80 13.89 -14.11
N ALA A 89 28.11 13.81 -14.36
CA ALA A 89 28.77 12.55 -14.71
C ALA A 89 28.67 11.51 -13.57
N VAL A 90 28.89 11.92 -12.33
CA VAL A 90 28.75 11.04 -11.15
C VAL A 90 27.33 10.47 -11.03
N TYR A 91 26.31 11.32 -11.17
CA TYR A 91 24.92 10.87 -11.06
C TYR A 91 24.45 10.03 -12.26
N ARG A 92 24.98 10.29 -13.46
CA ARG A 92 24.74 9.40 -14.61
C ARG A 92 25.32 8.01 -14.37
N GLU A 93 26.50 7.93 -13.78
CA GLU A 93 27.10 6.64 -13.41
C GLU A 93 26.27 5.92 -12.35
N LYS A 94 25.87 6.63 -11.28
CA LYS A 94 24.95 6.08 -10.27
C LYS A 94 23.64 5.58 -10.88
N GLN A 95 23.05 6.30 -11.83
CA GLN A 95 21.86 5.89 -12.55
C GLN A 95 22.10 4.64 -13.41
N ARG A 96 23.28 4.52 -14.04
CA ARG A 96 23.68 3.34 -14.81
C ARG A 96 23.81 2.11 -13.92
N GLU A 97 24.51 2.24 -12.79
CA GLU A 97 24.67 1.17 -11.80
C GLU A 97 23.32 0.69 -11.27
N GLU A 98 22.41 1.61 -10.93
CA GLU A 98 21.06 1.29 -10.46
C GLU A 98 20.26 0.53 -11.54
N ARG A 99 20.34 0.96 -12.80
CA ARG A 99 19.68 0.26 -13.92
C ARG A 99 20.23 -1.15 -14.11
N GLU A 100 21.54 -1.33 -14.06
CA GLU A 100 22.17 -2.64 -14.17
C GLU A 100 21.85 -3.53 -12.96
N HIS A 101 21.81 -2.97 -11.75
CA HIS A 101 21.36 -3.68 -10.56
C HIS A 101 19.91 -4.14 -10.69
N ARG A 102 19.00 -3.25 -11.12
CA ARG A 102 17.59 -3.57 -11.37
C ARG A 102 17.43 -4.68 -12.42
N LYS A 103 18.21 -4.65 -13.51
CA LYS A 103 18.23 -5.75 -14.50
C LYS A 103 18.64 -7.09 -13.88
N LYS A 104 19.62 -7.11 -12.97
CA LYS A 104 20.02 -8.32 -12.24
C LYS A 104 18.90 -8.82 -11.33
N LEU A 105 18.20 -7.92 -10.62
CA LEU A 105 17.06 -8.27 -9.77
C LEU A 105 15.90 -8.87 -10.57
N LEU A 106 15.59 -8.32 -11.76
CA LEU A 106 14.53 -8.86 -12.62
C LEU A 106 14.81 -10.30 -13.08
N LYS A 107 16.07 -10.73 -13.16
CA LYS A 107 16.41 -12.13 -13.43
C LYS A 107 16.04 -13.07 -12.28
N LEU A 108 15.86 -12.55 -11.08
CA LEU A 108 15.49 -13.31 -9.88
C LEU A 108 13.98 -13.41 -9.67
N LEU A 109 13.16 -12.79 -10.52
CA LEU A 109 11.71 -12.66 -10.33
C LEU A 109 10.98 -14.00 -10.09
N HIS A 110 11.47 -15.07 -10.73
CA HIS A 110 10.89 -16.41 -10.61
C HIS A 110 11.86 -17.40 -9.94
N ALA A 111 13.01 -16.92 -9.46
CA ALA A 111 13.95 -17.75 -8.73
C ALA A 111 13.38 -18.06 -7.34
N PRO A 112 13.55 -19.30 -6.83
CA PRO A 112 13.13 -19.61 -5.47
C PRO A 112 13.99 -18.84 -4.46
N ALA A 113 13.34 -18.18 -3.50
CA ALA A 113 13.99 -17.55 -2.36
C ALA A 113 14.51 -18.61 -1.38
N VAL A 114 15.76 -19.01 -1.56
CA VAL A 114 16.48 -20.00 -0.75
C VAL A 114 17.71 -19.34 -0.14
N SER A 115 17.90 -19.48 1.16
CA SER A 115 19.10 -18.99 1.84
C SER A 115 20.35 -19.77 1.40
N ARG A 116 21.55 -19.24 1.69
CA ARG A 116 22.81 -19.96 1.41
C ARG A 116 22.91 -21.32 2.11
N ALA A 117 22.16 -21.51 3.21
CA ALA A 117 22.08 -22.77 3.95
C ALA A 117 20.98 -23.73 3.43
N GLY A 118 20.32 -23.41 2.31
CA GLY A 118 19.29 -24.27 1.71
C GLY A 118 17.87 -24.11 2.28
N VAL A 119 17.67 -23.22 3.25
CA VAL A 119 16.33 -22.97 3.83
C VAL A 119 15.48 -22.16 2.85
N ARG A 120 14.36 -22.73 2.41
CA ARG A 120 13.35 -22.04 1.59
C ARG A 120 12.54 -21.09 2.46
N ILE A 121 12.45 -19.83 2.03
CA ILE A 121 11.53 -18.83 2.59
C ILE A 121 10.51 -18.46 1.52
N ARG A 122 9.31 -18.06 1.92
CA ARG A 122 8.28 -17.57 0.98
C ARG A 122 8.27 -16.05 0.99
N VAL A 123 8.31 -15.44 -0.18
CA VAL A 123 8.25 -13.98 -0.32
C VAL A 123 6.84 -13.58 -0.75
N TYR A 124 6.12 -12.93 0.17
CA TYR A 124 4.76 -12.47 -0.06
C TYR A 124 4.68 -10.95 -0.14
N ALA A 125 3.71 -10.44 -0.90
CA ALA A 125 3.43 -9.02 -0.98
C ALA A 125 2.42 -8.59 0.10
N ASN A 126 2.52 -7.33 0.50
CA ASN A 126 1.49 -6.66 1.30
C ASN A 126 0.70 -5.73 0.39
N ILE A 127 -0.63 -5.79 0.45
CA ILE A 127 -1.52 -4.98 -0.37
C ILE A 127 -2.54 -4.23 0.51
N ALA A 128 -3.01 -3.10 0.01
CA ALA A 128 -4.04 -2.29 0.67
C ALA A 128 -5.29 -2.13 -0.19
N HIS A 129 -5.19 -2.33 -1.50
CA HIS A 129 -6.31 -2.28 -2.44
C HIS A 129 -6.30 -3.50 -3.38
N PRO A 130 -7.46 -3.98 -3.87
CA PRO A 130 -7.50 -5.07 -4.86
C PRO A 130 -6.67 -4.83 -6.12
N ASN A 131 -6.44 -3.56 -6.49
CA ASN A 131 -5.64 -3.19 -7.66
C ASN A 131 -4.13 -3.44 -7.47
N ASP A 132 -3.66 -3.54 -6.23
CA ASP A 132 -2.23 -3.76 -5.95
C ASP A 132 -1.76 -5.19 -6.31
N VAL A 133 -2.70 -6.11 -6.53
CA VAL A 133 -2.42 -7.53 -6.83
C VAL A 133 -1.66 -7.71 -8.15
N GLU A 134 -1.89 -6.85 -9.14
CA GLU A 134 -1.19 -6.90 -10.42
C GLU A 134 0.30 -6.61 -10.21
N SER A 135 0.60 -5.51 -9.50
CA SER A 135 1.96 -5.16 -9.13
C SER A 135 2.64 -6.26 -8.29
N ALA A 136 1.90 -6.91 -7.37
CA ALA A 136 2.43 -8.03 -6.61
C ALA A 136 2.84 -9.21 -7.50
N LEU A 137 1.99 -9.57 -8.48
CA LEU A 137 2.27 -10.65 -9.43
C LEU A 137 3.43 -10.31 -10.37
N GLU A 138 3.45 -9.08 -10.89
CA GLU A 138 4.55 -8.55 -11.73
C GLU A 138 5.90 -8.56 -11.00
N ASN A 139 5.89 -8.43 -9.68
CA ASN A 139 7.09 -8.51 -8.83
C ASN A 139 7.39 -9.93 -8.30
N GLY A 140 6.72 -10.95 -8.83
CA GLY A 140 7.03 -12.36 -8.54
C GLY A 140 6.52 -12.85 -7.18
N ALA A 141 5.54 -12.17 -6.57
CA ALA A 141 5.03 -12.56 -5.26
C ALA A 141 4.52 -14.01 -5.24
N GLU A 142 4.89 -14.75 -4.19
CA GLU A 142 4.47 -16.14 -4.00
C GLU A 142 3.08 -16.25 -3.36
N GLY A 143 2.51 -15.12 -2.96
CA GLY A 143 1.28 -14.98 -2.20
C GLY A 143 1.11 -13.54 -1.71
N ILE A 144 -0.06 -13.27 -1.12
CA ILE A 144 -0.30 -12.04 -0.36
C ILE A 144 -0.18 -12.37 1.13
N GLY A 145 0.79 -11.77 1.80
CA GLY A 145 1.10 -12.03 3.21
C GLY A 145 0.30 -11.13 4.15
N LEU A 146 -0.21 -10.01 3.63
CA LEU A 146 -1.10 -9.11 4.32
C LEU A 146 -1.96 -8.35 3.31
N PHE A 147 -3.26 -8.62 3.30
CA PHE A 147 -4.25 -7.76 2.69
C PHE A 147 -4.93 -6.94 3.79
N ARG A 148 -4.64 -5.63 3.81
CA ARG A 148 -5.28 -4.65 4.69
C ARG A 148 -6.69 -4.37 4.18
N SER A 149 -7.71 -4.63 5.00
CA SER A 149 -9.13 -4.47 4.64
C SER A 149 -9.67 -3.06 4.91
N GLU A 150 -8.87 -2.15 5.48
CA GLU A 150 -9.30 -0.82 5.90
C GLU A 150 -9.79 0.07 4.75
N PHE A 151 -9.33 -0.16 3.51
CA PHE A 151 -9.81 0.56 2.33
C PHE A 151 -11.34 0.39 2.12
N LEU A 152 -11.92 -0.71 2.60
CA LEU A 152 -13.36 -0.94 2.52
C LEU A 152 -14.16 0.00 3.43
N TYR A 153 -13.52 0.60 4.43
CA TYR A 153 -14.19 1.38 5.47
C TYR A 153 -13.83 2.87 5.42
N MET A 154 -12.63 3.21 4.95
CA MET A 154 -12.15 4.59 4.91
C MET A 154 -12.70 5.35 3.69
N GLY A 155 -12.88 6.67 3.84
CA GLY A 155 -13.27 7.56 2.74
C GLY A 155 -14.71 7.39 2.25
N ARG A 156 -15.62 6.94 3.12
CA ARG A 156 -17.05 6.76 2.84
C ARG A 156 -17.90 7.18 4.04
N ASP A 157 -19.20 7.33 3.82
CA ASP A 157 -20.16 7.81 4.83
C ASP A 157 -20.96 6.69 5.51
N SER A 158 -20.78 5.44 5.08
CA SER A 158 -21.52 4.29 5.58
C SER A 158 -20.67 3.02 5.63
N LEU A 159 -21.15 2.01 6.37
CA LEU A 159 -20.51 0.71 6.48
C LEU A 159 -20.54 -0.04 5.13
N PRO A 160 -19.42 -0.69 4.72
CA PRO A 160 -19.43 -1.54 3.55
C PRO A 160 -20.34 -2.75 3.79
N THR A 161 -21.24 -2.98 2.84
CA THR A 161 -22.10 -4.16 2.81
C THR A 161 -21.27 -5.44 2.66
N GLU A 162 -21.84 -6.58 3.03
CA GLU A 162 -21.21 -7.88 2.83
C GLU A 162 -20.85 -8.11 1.35
N GLU A 163 -21.73 -7.69 0.43
CA GLU A 163 -21.53 -7.90 -1.01
C GLU A 163 -20.34 -7.10 -1.54
N GLU A 164 -20.20 -5.82 -1.15
CA GLU A 164 -19.02 -5.01 -1.50
C GLU A 164 -17.72 -5.65 -1.01
N GLN A 165 -17.72 -6.13 0.24
CA GLN A 165 -16.54 -6.79 0.82
C GLN A 165 -16.24 -8.11 0.07
N PHE A 166 -17.27 -8.92 -0.20
CA PHE A 166 -17.15 -10.19 -0.91
C PHE A 166 -16.54 -10.00 -2.31
N GLN A 167 -17.05 -9.04 -3.09
CA GLN A 167 -16.55 -8.78 -4.44
C GLN A 167 -15.08 -8.37 -4.41
N ALA A 168 -14.68 -7.51 -3.46
CA ALA A 168 -13.29 -7.08 -3.33
C ALA A 168 -12.35 -8.24 -2.95
N TYR A 169 -12.73 -9.10 -2.00
CA TYR A 169 -11.92 -10.26 -1.63
C TYR A 169 -11.86 -11.30 -2.77
N LYS A 170 -13.00 -11.57 -3.41
CA LYS A 170 -13.10 -12.50 -4.55
C LYS A 170 -12.18 -12.08 -5.69
N GLN A 171 -12.17 -10.79 -6.04
CA GLN A 171 -11.30 -10.25 -7.09
C GLN A 171 -9.82 -10.58 -6.85
N VAL A 172 -9.34 -10.37 -5.62
CA VAL A 172 -7.93 -10.66 -5.26
C VAL A 172 -7.65 -12.16 -5.30
N LEU A 173 -8.55 -12.99 -4.73
CA LEU A 173 -8.38 -14.44 -4.72
C LEU A 173 -8.34 -15.04 -6.13
N GLN A 174 -9.24 -14.61 -7.01
CA GLN A 174 -9.27 -15.10 -8.40
C GLN A 174 -7.99 -14.75 -9.15
N LYS A 175 -7.47 -13.52 -8.98
CA LYS A 175 -6.20 -13.09 -9.60
C LYS A 175 -4.98 -13.85 -9.04
N MET A 176 -4.98 -14.20 -7.75
CA MET A 176 -3.90 -14.96 -7.11
C MET A 176 -3.97 -16.48 -7.38
N GLY A 177 -5.12 -16.99 -7.82
CA GLY A 177 -5.35 -18.39 -8.12
C GLY A 177 -5.07 -19.29 -6.91
N LYS A 178 -4.08 -20.19 -7.03
CA LYS A 178 -3.71 -21.13 -5.94
C LYS A 178 -2.82 -20.50 -4.86
N LYS A 179 -2.24 -19.32 -5.12
CA LYS A 179 -1.35 -18.64 -4.17
C LYS A 179 -2.15 -18.16 -2.95
N PRO A 180 -1.60 -18.26 -1.72
CA PRO A 180 -2.32 -17.87 -0.52
C PRO A 180 -2.53 -16.35 -0.47
N VAL A 181 -3.68 -15.95 0.07
CA VAL A 181 -4.04 -14.56 0.36
C VAL A 181 -4.45 -14.46 1.82
N ILE A 182 -3.60 -13.82 2.62
CA ILE A 182 -3.83 -13.59 4.04
C ILE A 182 -4.57 -12.26 4.20
N VAL A 183 -5.87 -12.32 4.44
CA VAL A 183 -6.70 -11.15 4.69
C VAL A 183 -6.72 -10.84 6.18
N ARG A 184 -6.32 -9.62 6.54
CA ARG A 184 -6.44 -9.13 7.91
C ARG A 184 -7.84 -8.56 8.10
N THR A 185 -8.55 -9.03 9.12
CA THR A 185 -9.84 -8.44 9.50
C THR A 185 -9.63 -6.98 9.90
N PHE A 186 -10.71 -6.21 9.95
CA PHE A 186 -10.62 -4.76 10.03
C PHE A 186 -9.79 -4.29 11.24
N ASP A 187 -8.95 -3.27 11.05
CA ASP A 187 -8.04 -2.69 12.04
C ASP A 187 -8.20 -1.16 12.04
N ILE A 188 -9.28 -0.69 12.70
CA ILE A 188 -9.67 0.73 12.81
C ILE A 188 -9.74 1.10 14.30
N GLY A 189 -9.67 2.38 14.63
CA GLY A 189 -9.86 2.92 15.98
C GLY A 189 -8.66 3.70 16.54
N ALA A 190 -7.50 3.66 15.87
CA ALA A 190 -6.35 4.47 16.25
C ALA A 190 -6.33 5.82 15.52
N ASP A 191 -5.41 5.99 14.58
CA ASP A 191 -5.24 7.16 13.71
C ASP A 191 -6.22 7.19 12.52
N LYS A 192 -7.04 6.15 12.36
CA LYS A 192 -7.94 5.97 11.21
C LYS A 192 -9.34 6.47 11.56
N GLU A 193 -9.68 7.65 11.05
CA GLU A 193 -10.99 8.25 11.25
C GLU A 193 -12.06 7.55 10.39
N VAL A 194 -13.11 7.08 11.06
CA VAL A 194 -14.30 6.50 10.43
C VAL A 194 -15.52 7.07 11.14
N PRO A 195 -15.97 8.29 10.77
CA PRO A 195 -16.94 9.06 11.55
C PRO A 195 -18.26 8.33 11.80
N TYR A 196 -18.76 7.60 10.80
CA TYR A 196 -20.02 6.87 10.86
C TYR A 196 -20.00 5.68 11.84
N LEU A 197 -18.83 5.24 12.32
CA LEU A 197 -18.74 4.24 13.39
C LEU A 197 -19.01 4.82 14.78
N HIS A 198 -19.04 6.15 14.93
CA HIS A 198 -19.29 6.83 16.21
C HIS A 198 -18.43 6.23 17.35
N LEU A 199 -17.14 6.05 17.09
CA LEU A 199 -16.22 5.53 18.09
C LEU A 199 -15.98 6.59 19.19
N PRO A 200 -15.84 6.18 20.47
CA PRO A 200 -15.55 7.12 21.54
C PRO A 200 -14.19 7.78 21.31
N LYS A 201 -14.05 9.05 21.71
CA LYS A 201 -12.75 9.72 21.75
C LYS A 201 -11.96 9.19 22.95
N GLU A 202 -10.73 8.80 22.70
CA GLU A 202 -9.83 8.26 23.73
C GLU A 202 -8.59 9.15 23.88
N ALA A 203 -8.03 9.22 25.08
CA ALA A 203 -6.78 9.93 25.32
C ALA A 203 -5.60 9.30 24.56
N ASN A 204 -5.61 7.97 24.37
CA ASN A 204 -4.63 7.26 23.57
C ASN A 204 -5.29 6.17 22.69
N PRO A 205 -5.71 6.53 21.47
CA PRO A 205 -6.34 5.61 20.53
C PRO A 205 -5.44 4.42 20.13
N ALA A 206 -4.11 4.57 20.18
CA ALA A 206 -3.19 3.48 19.82
C ALA A 206 -3.24 2.32 20.83
N LEU A 207 -3.50 2.62 22.11
CA LEU A 207 -3.64 1.65 23.20
C LEU A 207 -5.11 1.30 23.50
N GLY A 208 -6.05 1.95 22.82
CA GLY A 208 -7.47 1.97 23.15
C GLY A 208 -8.36 0.99 22.39
N TYR A 209 -9.60 1.38 22.15
CA TYR A 209 -10.67 0.60 21.55
C TYR A 209 -10.51 0.50 20.03
N ARG A 210 -9.75 -0.51 19.58
CA ARG A 210 -9.41 -0.73 18.17
C ARG A 210 -9.45 -2.19 17.73
N ALA A 211 -9.52 -2.39 16.41
CA ALA A 211 -9.27 -3.67 15.76
C ALA A 211 -10.11 -4.82 16.34
N ILE A 212 -9.49 -5.92 16.79
CA ILE A 212 -10.22 -7.07 17.34
C ILE A 212 -11.12 -6.72 18.54
N ARG A 213 -10.78 -5.68 19.30
CA ARG A 213 -11.60 -5.22 20.43
C ARG A 213 -12.96 -4.70 19.94
N ILE A 214 -12.95 -3.92 18.86
CA ILE A 214 -14.20 -3.48 18.21
C ILE A 214 -14.92 -4.69 17.60
N CYS A 215 -14.20 -5.61 16.97
CA CYS A 215 -14.82 -6.82 16.37
C CYS A 215 -15.58 -7.67 17.39
N LEU A 216 -14.99 -7.88 18.57
CA LEU A 216 -15.55 -8.74 19.61
C LEU A 216 -16.68 -8.05 20.40
N ASP A 217 -16.63 -6.73 20.52
CA ASP A 217 -17.68 -5.92 21.14
C ASP A 217 -18.88 -5.71 20.18
N ARG A 218 -18.61 -5.29 18.93
CA ARG A 218 -19.62 -5.05 17.89
C ARG A 218 -19.70 -6.22 16.90
N LYS A 219 -20.20 -7.37 17.38
CA LYS A 219 -20.18 -8.64 16.63
C LYS A 219 -20.82 -8.58 15.24
N GLU A 220 -21.88 -7.80 15.01
CA GLU A 220 -22.52 -7.73 13.69
C GLU A 220 -21.61 -7.14 12.60
N LEU A 221 -20.77 -6.15 12.96
CA LEU A 221 -19.75 -5.62 12.06
C LEU A 221 -18.77 -6.72 11.66
N PHE A 222 -18.31 -7.48 12.66
CA PHE A 222 -17.35 -8.55 12.47
C PHE A 222 -17.94 -9.71 11.66
N ARG A 223 -19.17 -10.13 11.99
CA ARG A 223 -19.91 -11.18 11.27
C ARG A 223 -20.09 -10.84 9.79
N THR A 224 -20.41 -9.59 9.47
CA THR A 224 -20.53 -9.12 8.09
C THR A 224 -19.24 -9.34 7.30
N GLN A 225 -18.10 -8.95 7.88
CA GLN A 225 -16.80 -9.19 7.23
C GLN A 225 -16.46 -10.69 7.14
N LEU A 226 -16.72 -11.47 8.18
CA LEU A 226 -16.43 -12.92 8.19
C LEU A 226 -17.30 -13.67 7.16
N ARG A 227 -18.58 -13.31 7.01
CA ARG A 227 -19.45 -13.87 5.95
C ARG A 227 -18.87 -13.61 4.56
N ALA A 228 -18.45 -12.37 4.30
CA ALA A 228 -17.82 -12.01 3.03
C ALA A 228 -16.52 -12.79 2.78
N LEU A 229 -15.66 -12.96 3.79
CA LEU A 229 -14.41 -13.74 3.69
C LEU A 229 -14.69 -15.23 3.44
N LEU A 230 -15.63 -15.82 4.17
CA LEU A 230 -16.01 -17.22 4.00
C LEU A 230 -16.61 -17.49 2.62
N ARG A 231 -17.52 -16.63 2.15
CA ARG A 231 -18.04 -16.69 0.77
C ARG A 231 -16.94 -16.55 -0.26
N ALA A 232 -16.00 -15.62 -0.05
CA ALA A 232 -14.87 -15.41 -0.95
C ALA A 232 -13.91 -16.60 -0.97
N SER A 233 -13.77 -17.35 0.12
CA SER A 233 -12.86 -18.50 0.21
C SER A 233 -13.17 -19.62 -0.80
N ALA A 234 -14.38 -19.67 -1.36
CA ALA A 234 -14.73 -20.58 -2.46
C ALA A 234 -13.98 -20.28 -3.78
N PHE A 235 -13.34 -19.11 -3.90
CA PHE A 235 -12.71 -18.63 -5.14
C PHE A 235 -11.17 -18.63 -5.11
N GLY A 236 -10.54 -19.10 -4.02
CA GLY A 236 -9.08 -19.17 -3.92
C GLY A 236 -8.57 -19.55 -2.54
N ASN A 237 -7.25 -19.53 -2.35
CA ASN A 237 -6.61 -19.90 -1.08
C ASN A 237 -6.61 -18.74 -0.08
N LEU A 238 -7.71 -18.58 0.65
CA LEU A 238 -7.89 -17.52 1.64
C LEU A 238 -7.41 -17.95 3.03
N GLN A 239 -6.71 -17.07 3.73
CA GLN A 239 -6.38 -17.18 5.14
C GLN A 239 -6.87 -15.93 5.88
N ILE A 240 -7.40 -16.09 7.09
CA ILE A 240 -7.90 -14.98 7.92
C ILE A 240 -6.89 -14.71 9.03
N MET A 241 -6.52 -13.44 9.19
CA MET A 241 -5.66 -12.97 10.28
C MET A 241 -6.38 -11.95 11.15
N PHE A 242 -6.34 -12.14 12.47
CA PHE A 242 -6.92 -11.23 13.45
C PHE A 242 -5.85 -10.24 13.97
N PRO A 243 -6.04 -8.92 13.82
CA PRO A 243 -5.11 -7.90 14.30
C PRO A 243 -5.20 -7.68 15.81
N MET A 244 -4.11 -7.20 16.44
CA MET A 244 -4.10 -6.70 17.83
C MET A 244 -4.56 -7.71 18.91
N ILE A 245 -4.38 -9.01 18.67
CA ILE A 245 -4.56 -10.05 19.68
C ILE A 245 -3.55 -9.86 20.80
N VAL A 246 -4.01 -9.78 22.04
CA VAL A 246 -3.17 -9.70 23.24
C VAL A 246 -3.30 -10.94 24.13
N SER A 247 -4.32 -11.78 23.93
CA SER A 247 -4.53 -13.00 24.71
C SER A 247 -5.02 -14.19 23.89
N PRO A 248 -4.77 -15.44 24.35
CA PRO A 248 -5.35 -16.63 23.73
C PRO A 248 -6.88 -16.66 23.74
N ASP A 249 -7.52 -16.02 24.72
CA ASP A 249 -8.98 -16.02 24.84
C ASP A 249 -9.65 -15.16 23.77
N GLU A 250 -9.03 -14.07 23.34
CA GLU A 250 -9.50 -13.30 22.18
C GLU A 250 -9.43 -14.13 20.89
N VAL A 251 -8.41 -14.98 20.73
CA VAL A 251 -8.32 -15.90 19.58
C VAL A 251 -9.47 -16.91 19.62
N LYS A 252 -9.76 -17.48 20.80
CA LYS A 252 -10.90 -18.41 20.96
C LYS A 252 -12.22 -17.72 20.67
N ALA A 253 -12.43 -16.51 21.20
CA ALA A 253 -13.64 -15.73 20.96
C ALA A 253 -13.82 -15.37 19.48
N ALA A 254 -12.76 -14.95 18.80
CA ALA A 254 -12.80 -14.64 17.37
C ALA A 254 -13.11 -15.88 16.52
N LYS A 255 -12.50 -17.02 16.86
CA LYS A 255 -12.80 -18.31 16.22
C LYS A 255 -14.23 -18.78 16.48
N ALA A 256 -14.78 -18.57 17.68
CA ALA A 256 -16.17 -18.91 17.96
C ALA A 256 -17.13 -18.13 17.04
N VAL A 257 -16.92 -16.82 16.88
CA VAL A 257 -17.72 -16.02 15.93
C VAL A 257 -17.55 -16.51 14.49
N LEU A 258 -16.33 -16.89 14.08
CA LEU A 258 -16.09 -17.46 12.76
C LEU A 258 -16.84 -18.77 12.52
N GLU A 259 -16.83 -19.69 13.49
CA GLU A 259 -17.56 -20.96 13.39
C GLU A 259 -19.08 -20.73 13.39
N ASP A 260 -19.61 -19.83 14.24
CA ASP A 260 -21.03 -19.46 14.21
C ASP A 260 -21.46 -18.99 12.82
N VAL A 261 -20.66 -18.11 12.20
CA VAL A 261 -20.94 -17.58 10.87
C VAL A 261 -20.85 -18.67 9.81
N LYS A 262 -19.86 -19.56 9.91
CA LYS A 262 -19.67 -20.67 8.97
C LYS A 262 -20.84 -21.65 9.03
N SER A 263 -21.30 -21.99 10.23
CA SER A 263 -22.49 -22.83 10.42
C SER A 263 -23.75 -22.19 9.84
N ALA A 264 -23.90 -20.88 9.93
CA ALA A 264 -25.05 -20.16 9.35
C ALA A 264 -25.03 -20.05 7.81
N LEU A 265 -23.90 -20.33 7.16
CA LEU A 265 -23.74 -20.34 5.70
C LEU A 265 -23.83 -21.75 5.09
N SER A 266 -23.81 -22.78 5.91
CA SER A 266 -23.90 -24.20 5.50
C SER A 266 -25.37 -24.63 5.38
#